data_AF-A0A8J5JK71-F1
#
_entry.id   AF-A0A8J5JK71-F1
#
_cell.length_a   1.000
_cell.length_b   1.000
_cell.length_c   1.000
_cell.angle_alpha   90.00
_cell.angle_beta   90.00
_cell.angle_gamma   90.00
#
_symmetry.space_group_name_H-M   'P 1'
#
loop_
_entity.id
_entity.type
_entity.pdbx_description
1 polymer ?
#
loop_
_entity_poly.entity_id
_entity_poly.type
_entity_poly.pdbx_seq_one_letter_code
_entity_poly.pdbx_strand_id
1 'polypeptide(L)'
;MLTDSQPTTTNNSRCVLLLYLVLCPAAVSRAVSCCCISCCVLLLYLVLCPAAVSRAVPRPVSCCCASCCVLLLCLVKMSHDVIVDALPYIDTGYDEPGVREAAIAMVEDEKKRYRPTKNYLEHLPQLNLNAFEVSSSQINNSIDPQTEVMRCEFERVAARQPMDTLSMKRYELPPPPPGKMTDVAAWGECVDNSMAQLEHQATRITNLDLMNEFGSEAWKAHNNILQHMLTRSQAQLQEYKKEIQELNWSRKSMQTKAGEELRHLETSWVSLVSRNYEIEQACVLLEAEIAKSEREKEIQE
;
A
#
# COMPACT_ATOMS: atom_id res chain seq x y z
N MET A 1 42.40 42.25 -21.96
CA MET A 1 41.34 43.01 -22.64
C MET A 1 40.19 42.02 -22.83
N LEU A 2 39.19 42.02 -21.92
CA LEU A 2 37.89 42.71 -22.09
C LEU A 2 37.19 42.17 -23.36
N THR A 3 36.03 41.51 -23.35
CA THR A 3 34.79 41.76 -22.58
C THR A 3 33.81 40.59 -22.64
N ASP A 4 32.90 40.56 -21.66
CA ASP A 4 31.58 39.91 -21.61
C ASP A 4 30.71 40.04 -22.88
N SER A 5 29.82 39.06 -23.10
CA SER A 5 28.40 39.32 -23.39
C SER A 5 27.52 38.06 -23.22
N GLN A 6 26.39 38.28 -22.54
CA GLN A 6 25.32 37.35 -22.14
C GLN A 6 24.31 37.06 -23.30
N PRO A 7 23.33 36.15 -23.11
CA PRO A 7 22.69 35.36 -24.17
C PRO A 7 21.39 35.96 -24.72
N THR A 8 20.97 35.51 -25.92
CA THR A 8 19.66 35.77 -26.49
C THR A 8 18.83 34.50 -26.63
N THR A 9 17.65 34.55 -26.02
CA THR A 9 16.54 33.61 -26.12
C THR A 9 15.86 33.75 -27.48
N THR A 10 15.59 32.62 -28.16
CA THR A 10 14.47 32.55 -29.12
C THR A 10 13.83 31.16 -29.12
N ASN A 11 12.54 31.16 -28.81
CA ASN A 11 11.58 30.08 -29.04
C ASN A 11 11.55 29.71 -30.53
N ASN A 12 11.53 28.41 -30.84
CA ASN A 12 10.88 27.92 -32.06
C ASN A 12 10.44 26.47 -31.90
N SER A 13 9.26 26.31 -31.30
CA SER A 13 8.40 25.15 -31.51
C SER A 13 7.96 25.13 -32.97
N ARG A 14 8.33 24.09 -33.75
CA ARG A 14 7.50 23.47 -34.81
C ARG A 14 8.29 22.43 -35.60
N CYS A 15 7.56 21.37 -35.97
CA CYS A 15 7.85 20.38 -37.03
C CYS A 15 8.82 19.24 -36.69
N VAL A 16 8.31 18.15 -36.11
CA VAL A 16 8.24 16.83 -36.79
C VAL A 16 7.04 16.08 -36.21
N LEU A 17 5.87 16.30 -36.80
CA LEU A 17 4.68 15.46 -36.61
C LEU A 17 4.18 15.17 -38.02
N LEU A 18 4.46 13.97 -38.54
CA LEU A 18 3.69 13.32 -39.61
C LEU A 18 4.25 11.91 -39.89
N LEU A 19 3.31 10.96 -40.04
CA LEU A 19 3.44 9.55 -40.43
C LEU A 19 3.86 8.60 -39.28
N TYR A 20 2.98 7.80 -38.66
CA TYR A 20 1.90 6.99 -39.20
C TYR A 20 0.77 6.72 -38.19
N LEU A 21 -0.46 6.96 -38.64
CA LEU A 21 -1.73 6.48 -38.09
C LEU A 21 -2.04 5.11 -38.70
N VAL A 22 -2.38 4.11 -37.88
CA VAL A 22 -3.15 2.93 -38.33
C VAL A 22 -4.14 2.51 -37.23
N LEU A 23 -5.42 2.73 -37.52
CA LEU A 23 -6.64 2.01 -37.09
C LEU A 23 -7.20 2.22 -35.67
N CYS A 24 -8.21 3.11 -35.56
CA CYS A 24 -9.50 2.74 -34.94
C CYS A 24 -10.64 3.62 -35.53
N PRO A 25 -11.86 3.09 -35.76
CA PRO A 25 -12.84 3.66 -36.68
C PRO A 25 -13.83 4.65 -36.04
N ALA A 26 -14.49 5.36 -36.94
CA ALA A 26 -15.34 6.53 -36.79
C ALA A 26 -16.62 6.36 -35.93
N ALA A 27 -16.99 7.44 -35.22
CA ALA A 27 -18.32 8.03 -35.31
C ALA A 27 -18.35 9.49 -34.77
N VAL A 28 -18.40 10.44 -35.71
CA VAL A 28 -19.12 11.73 -35.71
C VAL A 28 -19.03 12.64 -34.46
N SER A 29 -18.13 13.64 -34.52
CA SER A 29 -18.26 14.90 -33.76
C SER A 29 -18.48 16.06 -34.73
N ARG A 30 -19.65 16.71 -34.63
CA ARG A 30 -19.84 18.09 -35.16
C ARG A 30 -19.05 19.03 -34.27
N ALA A 31 -18.23 19.88 -34.91
CA ALA A 31 -17.43 20.88 -34.25
C ALA A 31 -18.30 21.95 -33.57
N VAL A 32 -18.09 22.15 -32.27
CA VAL A 32 -18.46 23.37 -31.56
C VAL A 32 -17.17 23.95 -30.99
N SER A 33 -16.73 25.06 -31.57
CA SER A 33 -15.66 25.88 -31.01
C SER A 33 -16.15 26.49 -29.71
N CYS A 34 -15.54 26.13 -28.59
CA CYS A 34 -15.82 26.76 -27.31
C CYS A 34 -14.52 26.87 -26.49
N CYS A 35 -13.96 28.08 -26.44
CA CYS A 35 -12.91 28.48 -25.52
C CYS A 35 -13.45 28.38 -24.09
N CYS A 36 -13.18 27.29 -23.37
CA CYS A 36 -13.15 27.19 -21.89
C CYS A 36 -12.85 25.74 -21.47
N ILE A 37 -11.73 25.53 -20.75
CA ILE A 37 -11.24 24.23 -20.27
C ILE A 37 -12.20 23.53 -19.28
N SER A 38 -13.23 24.22 -18.78
CA SER A 38 -14.17 23.69 -17.78
C SER A 38 -15.21 22.70 -18.34
N CYS A 39 -15.52 22.72 -19.65
CA CYS A 39 -16.60 21.88 -20.21
C CYS A 39 -16.21 20.43 -20.52
N CYS A 40 -14.92 20.08 -20.58
CA CYS A 40 -14.50 18.72 -20.96
C CYS A 40 -14.60 17.69 -19.83
N VAL A 41 -14.62 18.13 -18.56
CA VAL A 41 -14.61 17.20 -17.41
C VAL A 41 -16.01 16.66 -17.09
N LEU A 42 -17.07 17.37 -17.47
CA LEU A 42 -18.44 16.98 -17.16
C LEU A 42 -18.97 15.83 -18.05
N LEU A 43 -18.45 15.68 -19.27
CA LEU A 43 -18.90 14.67 -20.23
C LEU A 43 -18.35 13.26 -19.95
N LEU A 44 -17.22 13.16 -19.22
CA LEU A 44 -16.63 11.87 -18.84
C LEU A 44 -17.31 11.22 -17.62
N TYR A 45 -17.98 12.02 -16.78
CA TYR A 45 -18.64 11.52 -15.56
C TYR A 45 -20.03 10.89 -15.79
N LEU A 46 -20.65 11.12 -16.95
CA LEU A 46 -21.99 10.62 -17.26
C LEU A 46 -22.04 9.21 -17.87
N VAL A 47 -20.90 8.60 -18.20
CA VAL A 47 -20.85 7.32 -18.95
C VAL A 47 -20.73 6.07 -18.04
N LEU A 48 -20.61 6.23 -16.71
CA LEU A 48 -20.37 5.09 -15.79
C LEU A 48 -21.30 5.06 -14.56
N CYS A 49 -22.62 5.20 -14.74
CA CYS A 49 -23.56 4.79 -13.70
C CYS A 49 -24.90 4.29 -14.26
N PRO A 50 -25.21 2.99 -14.14
CA PRO A 50 -26.55 2.49 -14.41
C PRO A 50 -27.48 2.72 -13.20
N ALA A 51 -28.60 3.38 -13.50
CA ALA A 51 -29.90 3.37 -12.84
C ALA A 51 -30.06 2.80 -11.41
N ALA A 52 -30.55 3.65 -10.48
CA ALA A 52 -31.57 3.28 -9.51
C ALA A 52 -32.52 4.46 -9.22
N VAL A 53 -33.80 4.13 -9.17
CA VAL A 53 -35.03 4.92 -9.28
C VAL A 53 -35.52 5.53 -7.95
N SER A 54 -36.13 6.73 -8.04
CA SER A 54 -37.09 7.38 -7.10
C SER A 54 -36.52 7.97 -5.78
N ARG A 55 -36.98 9.10 -5.23
CA ARG A 55 -38.19 9.94 -5.39
C ARG A 55 -37.87 11.37 -4.90
N ALA A 56 -38.52 12.36 -5.50
CA ALA A 56 -38.34 13.80 -5.26
C ALA A 56 -39.02 14.33 -3.99
N VAL A 57 -38.44 15.35 -3.32
CA VAL A 57 -39.10 16.57 -2.75
C VAL A 57 -38.03 17.70 -2.63
N PRO A 58 -38.36 19.02 -2.80
CA PRO A 58 -37.40 20.04 -3.21
C PRO A 58 -37.14 21.20 -2.21
N ARG A 59 -36.03 21.93 -2.51
CA ARG A 59 -35.68 23.35 -2.21
C ARG A 59 -34.98 23.68 -0.85
N PRO A 60 -34.39 24.88 -0.69
CA PRO A 60 -33.09 25.23 -1.27
C PRO A 60 -32.17 25.93 -0.24
N VAL A 61 -30.87 25.64 -0.24
CA VAL A 61 -29.89 26.59 0.31
C VAL A 61 -28.63 26.55 -0.52
N SER A 62 -28.30 27.72 -1.06
CA SER A 62 -27.09 28.01 -1.81
C SER A 62 -25.86 27.76 -0.95
N CYS A 63 -25.01 26.81 -1.34
CA CYS A 63 -23.62 26.85 -0.92
C CYS A 63 -22.73 26.22 -1.99
N CYS A 64 -22.01 27.08 -2.71
CA CYS A 64 -20.95 26.70 -3.63
C CYS A 64 -19.71 26.29 -2.81
N CYS A 65 -19.61 25.02 -2.43
CA CYS A 65 -18.31 24.41 -2.17
C CYS A 65 -18.35 22.91 -2.45
N ALA A 66 -17.48 22.44 -3.35
CA ALA A 66 -17.27 21.03 -3.65
C ALA A 66 -16.66 20.23 -2.47
N SER A 67 -16.47 20.87 -1.31
CA SER A 67 -16.01 20.23 -0.06
C SER A 67 -17.15 19.57 0.73
N CYS A 68 -18.42 19.95 0.48
CA CYS A 68 -19.55 19.45 1.27
C CYS A 68 -20.05 18.06 0.85
N CYS A 69 -19.82 17.65 -0.41
CA CYS A 69 -20.26 16.33 -0.90
C CYS A 69 -19.42 15.16 -0.37
N VAL A 70 -18.20 15.39 0.11
CA VAL A 70 -17.39 14.34 0.76
C VAL A 70 -17.91 14.05 2.18
N LEU A 71 -18.45 15.05 2.88
CA LEU A 71 -19.05 14.84 4.20
C LEU A 71 -20.37 14.07 4.14
N LEU A 72 -21.18 14.28 3.09
CA LEU A 72 -22.50 13.66 3.00
C LEU A 72 -22.45 12.18 2.59
N LEU A 73 -21.41 11.75 1.87
CA LEU A 73 -21.19 10.34 1.50
C LEU A 73 -20.53 9.52 2.64
N CYS A 74 -19.76 10.15 3.53
CA CYS A 74 -19.24 9.48 4.73
C CYS A 74 -20.32 9.19 5.79
N LEU A 75 -21.44 9.94 5.79
CA LEU A 75 -22.51 9.78 6.77
C LEU A 75 -23.43 8.57 6.52
N VAL A 76 -23.35 7.90 5.37
CA VAL A 76 -24.30 6.85 4.96
C VAL A 76 -23.76 5.43 5.22
N LYS A 77 -22.57 5.28 5.83
CA LYS A 77 -22.00 3.95 6.10
C LYS A 77 -21.26 3.82 7.43
N MET A 78 -21.72 4.48 8.48
CA MET A 78 -21.32 4.13 9.84
C MET A 78 -22.21 2.98 10.33
N SER A 79 -21.85 1.77 9.94
CA SER A 79 -22.36 0.54 10.57
C SER A 79 -21.95 0.56 12.04
N HIS A 80 -22.88 0.83 12.97
CA HIS A 80 -22.71 0.70 14.43
C HIS A 80 -21.24 0.57 14.88
N ASP A 81 -20.45 1.64 14.74
CA ASP A 81 -19.08 1.63 15.24
C ASP A 81 -19.21 1.62 16.75
N VAL A 82 -18.98 0.45 17.35
CA VAL A 82 -18.68 0.35 18.77
C VAL A 82 -17.44 1.22 18.96
N ILE A 83 -17.62 2.40 19.54
CA ILE A 83 -16.51 3.29 19.88
C ILE A 83 -15.75 2.57 21.00
N VAL A 84 -14.72 1.83 20.63
CA VAL A 84 -13.79 1.22 21.58
C VAL A 84 -12.82 2.31 21.99
N ASP A 85 -13.05 2.88 23.17
CA ASP A 85 -12.15 3.86 23.76
C ASP A 85 -11.10 3.16 24.61
N ALA A 86 -9.83 3.31 24.22
CA ALA A 86 -8.67 2.86 24.97
C ALA A 86 -7.59 3.93 24.81
N LEU A 87 -6.90 4.30 25.89
CA LEU A 87 -6.00 5.45 25.92
C LEU A 87 -4.54 5.01 26.15
N PRO A 88 -3.84 4.40 25.16
CA PRO A 88 -2.47 3.90 25.31
C PRO A 88 -1.43 4.87 25.87
N TYR A 89 -1.59 6.19 25.69
CA TYR A 89 -0.66 7.19 26.23
C TYR A 89 -0.91 7.54 27.71
N ILE A 90 -2.04 7.13 28.28
CA ILE A 90 -2.44 7.37 29.67
C ILE A 90 -2.44 6.08 30.48
N ASP A 91 -2.94 4.99 29.90
CA ASP A 91 -3.02 3.67 30.52
C ASP A 91 -1.63 3.03 30.55
N THR A 92 -0.80 3.25 31.56
CA THR A 92 0.57 2.66 31.62
C THR A 92 0.62 1.26 32.24
N GLY A 93 -0.48 0.77 32.82
CA GLY A 93 -0.51 -0.49 33.58
C GLY A 93 -0.52 -1.77 32.76
N TYR A 94 -0.67 -1.70 31.42
CA TYR A 94 -0.72 -2.91 30.58
C TYR A 94 0.63 -3.60 30.39
N ASP A 95 1.74 -2.92 30.70
CA ASP A 95 3.10 -3.49 30.65
C ASP A 95 3.49 -4.21 31.94
N GLU A 96 2.63 -4.21 32.96
CA GLU A 96 2.85 -4.99 34.17
C GLU A 96 2.84 -6.50 33.86
N PRO A 97 3.78 -7.27 34.45
CA PRO A 97 3.90 -8.70 34.17
C PRO A 97 2.62 -9.44 34.60
N GLY A 98 2.03 -10.23 33.71
CA GLY A 98 0.81 -11.00 33.96
C GLY A 98 -0.48 -10.37 33.43
N VAL A 99 -0.53 -9.04 33.20
CA VAL A 99 -1.74 -8.36 32.72
C VAL A 99 -2.07 -8.78 31.29
N ARG A 100 -1.05 -8.83 30.43
CA ARG A 100 -1.20 -9.27 29.03
C ARG A 100 -1.59 -10.74 28.95
N GLU A 101 -0.94 -11.58 29.75
CA GLU A 101 -1.22 -13.01 29.79
C GLU A 101 -2.66 -13.28 30.26
N ALA A 102 -3.12 -12.57 31.30
CA ALA A 102 -4.49 -12.66 31.78
C ALA A 102 -5.50 -12.18 30.72
N ALA A 103 -5.23 -11.07 30.03
CA ALA A 103 -6.07 -10.58 28.94
C ALA A 103 -6.15 -11.57 27.78
N ILE A 104 -5.02 -12.17 27.38
CA ILE A 104 -4.98 -13.20 26.34
C ILE A 104 -5.76 -14.43 26.77
N ALA A 105 -5.62 -14.90 28.02
CA ALA A 105 -6.37 -16.05 28.53
C ALA A 105 -7.89 -15.82 28.48
N MET A 106 -8.35 -14.62 28.86
CA MET A 106 -9.77 -14.25 28.76
C MET A 106 -10.24 -14.23 27.29
N VAL A 107 -9.44 -13.69 26.37
CA VAL A 107 -9.75 -13.72 24.93
C VAL A 107 -9.81 -15.15 24.40
N GLU A 108 -8.92 -16.03 24.85
CA GLU A 108 -8.92 -17.44 24.47
C GLU A 108 -10.16 -18.18 24.96
N ASP A 109 -10.62 -17.91 26.17
CA ASP A 109 -11.85 -18.51 26.70
C ASP A 109 -13.09 -18.05 25.92
N GLU A 110 -13.15 -16.78 25.53
CA GLU A 110 -14.20 -16.28 24.62
C GLU A 110 -14.10 -16.90 23.22
N LYS A 111 -12.88 -17.09 22.69
CA LYS A 111 -12.66 -17.78 21.42
C LYS A 111 -13.06 -19.26 21.45
N LYS A 112 -12.97 -19.93 22.60
CA LYS A 112 -13.48 -21.31 22.76
C LYS A 112 -15.01 -21.33 22.72
N ARG A 113 -15.65 -20.29 23.26
CA ARG A 113 -17.11 -20.16 23.35
C ARG A 113 -17.75 -19.80 22.01
N TYR A 114 -17.15 -18.89 21.27
CA TYR A 114 -17.66 -18.44 19.96
C TYR A 114 -16.88 -19.07 18.81
N ARG A 115 -17.55 -19.87 17.99
CA ARG A 115 -16.99 -20.29 16.69
C ARG A 115 -17.04 -19.10 15.72
N PRO A 116 -15.95 -18.77 15.01
CA PRO A 116 -15.96 -17.67 14.04
C PRO A 116 -17.03 -17.91 12.96
N THR A 117 -18.08 -17.08 12.93
CA THR A 117 -19.21 -17.22 11.99
C THR A 117 -18.96 -16.52 10.66
N LYS A 118 -18.08 -15.50 10.63
CA LYS A 118 -17.73 -14.73 9.43
C LYS A 118 -16.21 -14.74 9.26
N ASN A 119 -15.74 -15.04 8.05
CA ASN A 119 -14.33 -14.89 7.74
C ASN A 119 -14.08 -13.40 7.49
N TYR A 120 -13.30 -12.76 8.36
CA TYR A 120 -12.98 -11.34 8.27
C TYR A 120 -12.21 -10.97 6.98
N LEU A 121 -11.73 -11.97 6.22
CA LEU A 121 -11.06 -11.83 4.94
C LEU A 121 -12.02 -11.94 3.73
N GLU A 122 -13.33 -12.13 3.91
CA GLU A 122 -14.30 -12.27 2.81
C GLU A 122 -14.36 -11.04 1.89
N HIS A 123 -14.02 -9.86 2.41
CA HIS A 123 -13.98 -8.62 1.63
C HIS A 123 -12.75 -8.52 0.71
N LEU A 124 -11.73 -9.36 0.94
CA LEU A 124 -10.53 -9.38 0.13
C LEU A 124 -10.69 -10.35 -1.03
N PRO A 125 -10.16 -10.03 -2.22
CA PRO A 125 -10.10 -10.99 -3.31
C PRO A 125 -9.32 -12.23 -2.87
N GLN A 126 -9.76 -13.40 -3.32
CA GLN A 126 -9.07 -14.66 -3.03
C GLN A 126 -7.63 -14.59 -3.53
N LEU A 127 -6.69 -15.04 -2.70
CA LEU A 127 -5.28 -15.07 -3.04
C LEU A 127 -5.04 -16.02 -4.22
N ASN A 128 -4.70 -15.48 -5.38
CA ASN A 128 -4.34 -16.29 -6.54
C ASN A 128 -2.88 -16.73 -6.45
N LEU A 129 -2.65 -17.90 -5.86
CA LEU A 129 -1.32 -18.51 -5.74
C LEU A 129 -0.70 -18.84 -7.12
N ASN A 130 -1.54 -19.01 -8.14
CA ASN A 130 -1.12 -19.39 -9.49
C ASN A 130 -1.00 -18.18 -10.42
N ALA A 131 -1.11 -16.94 -9.90
CA ALA A 131 -0.99 -15.74 -10.72
C ALA A 131 0.37 -15.64 -11.44
N PHE A 132 1.42 -16.22 -10.86
CA PHE A 132 2.76 -16.30 -11.43
C PHE A 132 3.01 -17.55 -12.28
N GLU A 133 2.25 -18.62 -12.06
CA GLU A 133 2.32 -19.87 -12.86
C GLU A 133 1.52 -19.75 -14.16
N VAL A 134 0.40 -19.02 -14.09
CA VAL A 134 -0.58 -18.84 -15.15
C VAL A 134 -0.90 -17.36 -15.25
N SER A 135 0.08 -16.54 -15.62
CA SER A 135 -0.24 -15.23 -16.21
C SER A 135 -0.80 -15.41 -17.62
N SER A 136 -1.90 -16.18 -17.73
CA SER A 136 -2.93 -15.91 -18.71
C SER A 136 -3.71 -14.69 -18.23
N SER A 137 -3.07 -13.52 -18.19
CA SER A 137 -3.85 -12.35 -18.53
C SER A 137 -4.21 -12.56 -20.00
N GLN A 138 -5.43 -13.02 -20.26
CA GLN A 138 -6.05 -12.88 -21.57
C GLN A 138 -6.25 -11.39 -21.83
N ILE A 139 -5.16 -10.67 -21.98
CA ILE A 139 -5.10 -9.36 -22.58
C ILE A 139 -4.19 -9.60 -23.79
N ASN A 140 -4.84 -9.94 -24.91
CA ASN A 140 -4.29 -9.89 -26.27
C ASN A 140 -3.56 -11.14 -26.82
N ASN A 141 -3.99 -12.38 -26.53
CA ASN A 141 -3.50 -13.60 -27.24
C ASN A 141 -1.97 -13.72 -27.42
N SER A 142 -1.17 -13.04 -26.59
CA SER A 142 0.28 -13.03 -26.63
C SER A 142 0.75 -13.81 -25.42
N ILE A 143 1.21 -15.03 -25.65
CA ILE A 143 1.86 -15.86 -24.63
C ILE A 143 3.15 -15.14 -24.24
N ASP A 144 3.24 -14.70 -22.98
CA ASP A 144 4.49 -14.17 -22.42
C ASP A 144 5.52 -15.32 -22.35
N PRO A 145 6.67 -15.22 -23.04
CA PRO A 145 7.67 -16.29 -23.06
C PRO A 145 8.26 -16.59 -21.67
N GLN A 146 8.17 -15.67 -20.71
CA GLN A 146 8.70 -15.88 -19.35
C GLN A 146 7.86 -16.87 -18.53
N THR A 147 6.55 -16.92 -18.77
CA THR A 147 5.60 -17.84 -18.10
C THR A 147 5.73 -19.27 -18.61
N GLU A 148 6.02 -19.43 -19.90
CA GLU A 148 6.22 -20.74 -20.53
C GLU A 148 7.45 -21.46 -19.99
N VAL A 149 8.58 -20.75 -19.85
CA VAL A 149 9.82 -21.33 -19.31
C VAL A 149 9.63 -21.80 -17.87
N MET A 150 8.93 -21.01 -17.05
CA MET A 150 8.65 -21.37 -15.66
C MET A 150 7.74 -22.61 -15.56
N ARG A 151 6.68 -22.67 -16.39
CA ARG A 151 5.81 -23.84 -16.49
C ARG A 151 6.58 -25.10 -16.88
N CYS A 152 7.40 -25.03 -17.92
CA CYS A 152 8.24 -26.14 -18.37
C CYS A 152 9.19 -26.63 -17.26
N GLU A 153 9.76 -25.73 -16.47
CA GLU A 153 10.59 -26.10 -15.31
C GLU A 153 9.78 -26.79 -14.21
N PHE A 154 8.57 -26.31 -13.90
CA PHE A 154 7.69 -26.97 -12.94
C PHE A 154 7.27 -28.38 -13.40
N GLU A 155 6.98 -28.55 -14.70
CA GLU A 155 6.68 -29.86 -15.30
C GLU A 155 7.88 -30.81 -15.24
N ARG A 156 9.09 -30.32 -15.57
CA ARG A 156 10.34 -31.07 -15.45
C ARG A 156 10.59 -31.54 -14.02
N VAL A 157 10.43 -30.64 -13.04
CA VAL A 157 10.60 -30.94 -11.61
C VAL A 157 9.54 -31.93 -11.12
N ALA A 158 8.28 -31.77 -11.53
CA ALA A 158 7.19 -32.71 -11.21
C ALA A 158 7.46 -34.10 -11.81
N ALA A 159 7.99 -34.16 -13.04
CA ALA A 159 8.46 -35.37 -13.69
C ALA A 159 9.78 -35.93 -13.13
N ARG A 160 10.39 -35.24 -12.14
CA ARG A 160 11.69 -35.58 -11.53
C ARG A 160 12.80 -35.76 -12.55
N GLN A 161 12.72 -35.08 -13.68
CA GLN A 161 13.76 -35.11 -14.70
C GLN A 161 14.93 -34.26 -14.22
N PRO A 162 16.17 -34.78 -14.17
CA PRO A 162 17.34 -33.97 -13.85
C PRO A 162 17.50 -32.85 -14.89
N MET A 163 18.07 -31.73 -14.47
CA MET A 163 18.36 -30.62 -15.38
C MET A 163 19.47 -31.04 -16.36
N ASP A 164 19.34 -30.63 -17.62
CA ASP A 164 20.39 -30.85 -18.61
C ASP A 164 21.67 -30.14 -18.17
N THR A 165 22.79 -30.87 -18.21
CA THR A 165 24.09 -30.30 -17.86
C THR A 165 24.53 -29.32 -18.94
N LEU A 166 24.98 -28.13 -18.53
CA LEU A 166 25.54 -27.13 -19.45
C LEU A 166 26.77 -27.71 -20.17
N SER A 167 26.67 -27.86 -21.49
CA SER A 167 27.77 -28.38 -22.30
C SER A 167 28.84 -27.29 -22.51
N MET A 168 30.01 -27.49 -21.91
CA MET A 168 31.17 -26.61 -22.13
C MET A 168 31.91 -26.88 -23.45
N LYS A 169 31.60 -28.01 -24.12
CA LYS A 169 32.24 -28.40 -25.40
C LYS A 169 32.09 -27.37 -26.51
N ARG A 170 31.05 -26.52 -26.43
CA ARG A 170 30.82 -25.41 -27.36
C ARG A 170 31.91 -24.32 -27.27
N TYR A 171 32.57 -24.17 -26.14
CA TYR A 171 33.59 -23.14 -25.89
C TYR A 171 35.02 -23.65 -26.00
N GLU A 172 35.17 -24.94 -26.31
CA GLU A 172 36.44 -25.61 -26.51
C GLU A 172 36.59 -25.98 -27.99
N LEU A 173 37.83 -26.14 -28.45
CA LEU A 173 38.15 -26.64 -29.80
C LEU A 173 38.74 -28.05 -29.70
N PRO A 174 37.98 -29.05 -29.22
CA PRO A 174 38.51 -30.40 -29.16
C PRO A 174 38.66 -30.96 -30.58
N PRO A 175 39.74 -31.70 -30.86
CA PRO A 175 39.81 -32.50 -32.08
C PRO A 175 38.71 -33.58 -32.06
N PRO A 176 38.35 -34.15 -33.22
CA PRO A 176 37.40 -35.25 -33.24
C PRO A 176 37.92 -36.42 -32.40
N PRO A 177 37.04 -37.22 -31.78
CA PRO A 177 37.44 -38.34 -30.93
C PRO A 177 38.41 -39.28 -31.66
N PRO A 178 39.36 -39.93 -30.95
CA PRO A 178 40.38 -40.78 -31.57
C PRO A 178 39.82 -41.88 -32.51
N GLY A 179 38.61 -42.38 -32.22
CA GLY A 179 37.91 -43.37 -33.05
C GLY A 179 37.16 -42.82 -34.27
N LYS A 180 37.10 -41.49 -34.45
CA LYS A 180 36.40 -40.79 -35.54
C LYS A 180 37.33 -39.90 -36.38
N MET A 181 38.65 -40.03 -36.23
CA MET A 181 39.60 -39.17 -36.95
C MET A 181 39.63 -39.42 -38.47
N THR A 182 39.07 -40.52 -38.96
CA THR A 182 38.90 -40.80 -40.39
C THR A 182 37.53 -40.40 -40.92
N ASP A 183 36.62 -39.98 -40.04
CA ASP A 183 35.25 -39.60 -40.38
C ASP A 183 35.19 -38.12 -40.78
N VAL A 184 34.88 -37.87 -42.05
CA VAL A 184 34.78 -36.52 -42.61
C VAL A 184 33.68 -35.71 -41.93
N ALA A 185 32.59 -36.36 -41.48
CA ALA A 185 31.49 -35.66 -40.80
C ALA A 185 31.93 -35.12 -39.43
N ALA A 186 32.70 -35.91 -38.66
CA ALA A 186 33.23 -35.49 -37.37
C ALA A 186 34.21 -34.31 -37.49
N TRP A 187 34.99 -34.25 -38.58
CA TRP A 187 35.81 -33.07 -38.89
C TRP A 187 34.98 -31.86 -39.32
N GLY A 188 33.89 -32.07 -40.06
CA GLY A 188 32.93 -31.03 -40.41
C GLY A 188 32.35 -30.34 -39.17
N GLU A 189 31.90 -31.13 -38.18
CA GLU A 189 31.39 -30.59 -36.91
C GLU A 189 32.45 -29.78 -36.14
N CYS A 190 33.71 -30.22 -36.13
CA CYS A 190 34.82 -29.47 -35.52
C CYS A 190 35.09 -28.15 -36.26
N VAL A 191 35.02 -28.15 -37.59
CA VAL A 191 35.19 -26.94 -38.42
C VAL A 191 34.04 -25.97 -38.16
N ASP A 192 32.79 -26.44 -38.16
CA ASP A 192 31.62 -25.60 -37.89
C ASP A 192 31.68 -24.96 -36.50
N ASN A 193 32.08 -25.73 -35.47
CA ASN A 193 32.33 -25.20 -34.13
C ASN A 193 33.44 -24.13 -34.13
N SER A 194 34.52 -24.36 -34.90
CA SER A 194 35.62 -23.37 -35.00
C SER A 194 35.22 -22.08 -35.70
N MET A 195 34.40 -22.18 -36.76
CA MET A 195 33.83 -21.02 -37.44
C MET A 195 32.90 -20.24 -36.51
N ALA A 196 31.99 -20.94 -35.82
CA ALA A 196 31.11 -20.32 -34.84
C ALA A 196 31.89 -19.60 -33.73
N GLN A 197 32.98 -20.20 -33.22
CA GLN A 197 33.83 -19.56 -32.22
C GLN A 197 34.57 -18.34 -32.76
N LEU A 198 35.07 -18.37 -33.99
CA LEU A 198 35.72 -17.23 -34.62
C LEU A 198 34.77 -16.02 -34.69
N GLU A 199 33.53 -16.26 -35.14
CA GLU A 199 32.49 -15.21 -35.20
C GLU A 199 32.12 -14.68 -33.81
N HIS A 200 32.03 -15.57 -32.80
CA HIS A 200 31.83 -15.14 -31.41
C HIS A 200 32.98 -14.29 -30.88
N GLN A 201 34.24 -14.60 -31.22
CA GLN A 201 35.38 -13.78 -30.82
C GLN A 201 35.38 -12.42 -31.54
N ALA A 202 35.06 -12.39 -32.84
CA ALA A 202 34.91 -11.13 -33.58
C ALA A 202 33.83 -10.24 -32.93
N THR A 203 32.65 -10.82 -32.64
CA THR A 203 31.57 -10.12 -31.93
C THR A 203 31.99 -9.65 -30.55
N ARG A 204 32.73 -10.49 -29.80
CA ARG A 204 33.24 -10.14 -28.46
C ARG A 204 34.18 -8.94 -28.54
N ILE A 205 35.07 -8.89 -29.52
CA ILE A 205 35.98 -7.74 -29.72
C ILE A 205 35.16 -6.48 -29.97
N THR A 206 34.20 -6.51 -30.90
CA THR A 206 33.31 -5.36 -31.16
C THR A 206 32.55 -4.91 -29.92
N ASN A 207 32.02 -5.86 -29.12
CA ASN A 207 31.33 -5.55 -27.86
C ASN A 207 32.28 -4.93 -26.82
N LEU A 208 33.51 -5.42 -26.72
CA LEU A 208 34.53 -4.87 -25.83
C LEU A 208 34.96 -3.47 -26.26
N ASP A 209 35.07 -3.21 -27.56
CA ASP A 209 35.38 -1.88 -28.09
C ASP A 209 34.27 -0.88 -27.73
N LEU A 210 33.00 -1.25 -27.95
CA LEU A 210 31.85 -0.43 -27.53
C LEU A 210 31.82 -0.20 -26.03
N MET A 211 32.12 -1.23 -25.23
CA MET A 211 32.17 -1.10 -23.77
C MET A 211 33.35 -0.21 -23.32
N ASN A 212 34.49 -0.29 -23.98
CA ASN A 212 35.65 0.54 -23.67
C ASN A 212 35.37 2.02 -24.00
N GLU A 213 34.66 2.28 -25.10
CA GLU A 213 34.28 3.63 -25.52
C GLU A 213 33.18 4.25 -24.63
N PHE A 214 32.08 3.53 -24.38
CA PHE A 214 30.89 4.09 -23.74
C PHE A 214 30.63 3.61 -22.30
N GLY A 215 31.30 2.55 -21.85
CA GLY A 215 30.97 1.88 -20.59
C GLY A 215 31.15 2.76 -19.36
N SER A 216 32.19 3.61 -19.34
CA SER A 216 32.44 4.50 -18.20
C SER A 216 31.35 5.56 -18.04
N GLU A 217 30.94 6.22 -19.13
CA GLU A 217 29.89 7.24 -19.11
C GLU A 217 28.50 6.62 -18.90
N ALA A 218 28.21 5.46 -19.50
CA ALA A 218 26.98 4.72 -19.25
C ALA A 218 26.85 4.31 -17.77
N TRP A 219 27.94 3.86 -17.13
CA TRP A 219 27.95 3.51 -15.72
C TRP A 219 27.74 4.72 -14.82
N LYS A 220 28.37 5.86 -15.12
CA LYS A 220 28.13 7.12 -14.39
C LYS A 220 26.67 7.56 -14.50
N ALA A 221 26.09 7.51 -15.70
CA ALA A 221 24.68 7.82 -15.91
C ALA A 221 23.76 6.88 -15.12
N HIS A 222 24.05 5.58 -15.11
CA HIS A 222 23.32 4.60 -14.32
C HIS A 222 23.40 4.90 -12.81
N ASN A 223 24.60 5.21 -12.29
CA ASN A 223 24.78 5.60 -10.90
C ASN A 223 23.98 6.86 -10.52
N ASN A 224 23.90 7.84 -11.42
CA ASN A 224 23.05 9.02 -11.20
C ASN A 224 21.57 8.64 -11.08
N ILE A 225 21.08 7.74 -11.92
CA ILE A 225 19.69 7.23 -11.83
C ILE A 225 19.47 6.53 -10.49
N LEU A 226 20.40 5.65 -10.07
CA LEU A 226 20.32 4.97 -8.78
C LEU A 226 20.32 5.97 -7.62
N GLN A 227 21.16 7.00 -7.68
CA GLN A 227 21.19 8.06 -6.68
C GLN A 227 19.87 8.84 -6.62
N HIS A 228 19.26 9.15 -7.77
CA HIS A 228 17.95 9.80 -7.81
C HIS A 228 16.84 8.90 -7.22
N MET A 229 16.85 7.61 -7.53
CA MET A 229 15.91 6.65 -6.95
C MET A 229 16.06 6.56 -5.43
N LEU A 230 17.31 6.46 -4.94
CA LEU A 230 17.61 6.44 -3.51
C LEU A 230 17.12 7.70 -2.81
N THR A 231 17.46 8.88 -3.33
CA THR A 231 17.05 10.16 -2.75
C THR A 231 15.53 10.30 -2.72
N ARG A 232 14.82 9.86 -3.78
CA ARG A 232 13.36 9.87 -3.81
C ARG A 232 12.76 8.94 -2.74
N SER A 233 13.25 7.70 -2.64
CA SER A 233 12.76 6.75 -1.64
C SER A 233 13.04 7.23 -0.21
N GLN A 234 14.21 7.84 0.03
CA GLN A 234 14.54 8.44 1.32
C GLN A 234 13.63 9.63 1.64
N ALA A 235 13.33 10.49 0.68
CA ALA A 235 12.40 11.61 0.87
C ALA A 235 11.00 11.13 1.26
N GLN A 236 10.47 10.12 0.56
CA GLN A 236 9.17 9.51 0.88
C GLN A 236 9.17 8.90 2.29
N LEU A 237 10.25 8.21 2.68
CA LEU A 237 10.38 7.68 4.04
C LEU A 237 10.34 8.78 5.11
N GLN A 238 11.02 9.91 4.87
CA GLN A 238 11.01 11.03 5.81
C GLN A 238 9.62 11.69 5.90
N GLU A 239 8.93 11.81 4.77
CA GLU A 239 7.55 12.31 4.73
C GLU A 239 6.62 11.43 5.57
N TYR A 240 6.61 10.10 5.35
CA TYR A 240 5.82 9.19 6.16
C TYR A 240 6.19 9.21 7.65
N LYS A 241 7.48 9.33 7.98
CA LYS A 241 7.90 9.48 9.38
C LYS A 241 7.34 10.75 10.01
N LYS A 242 7.33 11.86 9.28
CA LYS A 242 6.75 13.13 9.74
C LYS A 242 5.25 12.99 9.95
N GLU A 243 4.52 12.40 9.00
CA GLU A 243 3.08 12.16 9.11
C GLU A 243 2.74 11.28 10.31
N ILE A 244 3.48 10.19 10.52
CA ILE A 244 3.31 9.32 11.70
C ILE A 244 3.56 10.09 12.99
N GLN A 245 4.59 10.94 13.04
CA GLN A 245 4.90 11.75 14.23
C GLN A 245 3.82 12.78 14.52
N GLU A 246 3.31 13.48 13.50
CA GLU A 246 2.24 14.47 13.64
C GLU A 246 0.96 13.82 14.15
N LEU A 247 0.61 12.65 13.59
CA LEU A 247 -0.53 11.86 14.02
C LEU A 247 -0.37 11.41 15.48
N ASN A 248 0.78 10.85 15.84
CA ASN A 248 1.06 10.44 17.22
C ASN A 248 1.04 11.62 18.20
N TRP A 249 1.52 12.79 17.78
CA TRP A 249 1.45 14.01 18.59
C TRP A 249 0.00 14.46 18.82
N SER A 250 -0.81 14.45 17.76
CA SER A 250 -2.25 14.74 17.84
C SER A 250 -2.99 13.77 18.76
N ARG A 251 -2.76 12.45 18.60
CA ARG A 251 -3.30 11.41 19.50
C ARG A 251 -2.89 11.65 20.94
N LYS A 252 -1.61 11.87 21.21
CA LYS A 252 -1.11 12.12 22.56
C LYS A 252 -1.77 13.35 23.19
N SER A 253 -1.90 14.45 22.43
CA SER A 253 -2.56 15.67 22.91
C SER A 253 -4.03 15.41 23.28
N MET A 254 -4.78 14.72 22.40
CA MET A 254 -6.18 14.37 22.65
C MET A 254 -6.34 13.47 23.87
N GLN A 255 -5.53 12.42 23.98
CA GLN A 255 -5.58 11.49 25.11
C GLN A 255 -5.15 12.15 26.42
N THR A 256 -4.18 13.08 26.39
CA THR A 256 -3.75 13.79 27.60
C THR A 256 -4.85 14.70 28.15
N LYS A 257 -5.57 15.40 27.26
CA LYS A 257 -6.74 16.20 27.64
C LYS A 257 -7.85 15.33 28.21
N ALA A 258 -8.20 14.24 27.53
CA ALA A 258 -9.21 13.30 28.03
C ALA A 258 -8.81 12.68 29.38
N GLY A 259 -7.53 12.33 29.55
CA GLY A 259 -7.00 11.80 30.81
C GLY A 259 -7.05 12.80 31.97
N GLU A 260 -6.84 14.10 31.71
CA GLU A 260 -7.01 15.15 32.72
C GLU A 260 -8.47 15.27 33.17
N GLU A 261 -9.42 15.29 32.22
CA GLU A 261 -10.85 15.29 32.50
C GLU A 261 -11.28 14.05 33.29
N LEU A 262 -10.78 12.86 32.93
CA LEU A 262 -11.05 11.62 33.67
C LEU A 262 -10.58 11.70 35.11
N ARG A 263 -9.37 12.22 35.38
CA ARG A 263 -8.86 12.41 36.74
C ARG A 263 -9.68 13.42 37.54
N HIS A 264 -10.13 14.50 36.90
CA HIS A 264 -11.00 15.49 37.52
C HIS A 264 -12.36 14.87 37.90
N LEU A 265 -12.97 14.11 36.98
CA LEU A 265 -14.23 13.41 37.23
C LEU A 265 -14.08 12.35 38.32
N GLU A 266 -12.98 11.60 38.34
CA GLU A 266 -12.68 10.61 39.39
C GLU A 266 -12.54 11.29 40.76
N THR A 267 -11.79 12.39 40.85
CA THR A 267 -11.62 13.14 42.10
C THR A 267 -12.96 13.71 42.59
N SER A 268 -13.75 14.27 41.68
CA SER A 268 -15.09 14.78 41.98
C SER A 268 -16.01 13.65 42.47
N TRP A 269 -15.96 12.49 41.82
CA TRP A 269 -16.73 11.31 42.22
C TRP A 269 -16.34 10.82 43.62
N VAL A 270 -15.04 10.66 43.92
CA VAL A 270 -14.57 10.26 45.26
C VAL A 270 -15.02 11.27 46.32
N SER A 271 -14.94 12.57 46.03
CA SER A 271 -15.39 13.64 46.92
C SER A 271 -16.90 13.59 47.19
N LEU A 272 -17.71 13.40 46.15
CA LEU A 272 -19.17 13.29 46.27
C LEU A 272 -19.58 12.04 47.05
N VAL A 273 -18.96 10.89 46.77
CA VAL A 273 -19.21 9.63 47.50
C VAL A 273 -18.84 9.78 48.98
N SER A 274 -17.68 10.38 49.26
CA SER A 274 -17.22 10.62 50.64
C SER A 274 -18.16 11.57 51.39
N ARG A 275 -18.59 12.66 50.74
CA ARG A 275 -19.54 13.60 51.34
C ARG A 275 -20.91 12.98 51.59
N ASN A 276 -21.41 12.17 50.66
CA ASN A 276 -22.66 11.43 50.88
C ASN A 276 -22.53 10.48 52.07
N TYR A 277 -21.40 9.77 52.19
CA TYR A 277 -21.13 8.92 53.34
C TYR A 277 -21.09 9.69 54.67
N GLU A 278 -20.43 10.85 54.71
CA GLU A 278 -20.40 11.72 55.89
C GLU A 278 -21.79 12.22 56.29
N ILE A 279 -22.64 12.56 55.31
CA ILE A 279 -24.03 12.98 55.55
C ILE A 279 -24.84 11.82 56.13
N GLU A 280 -24.78 10.64 55.51
CA GLU A 280 -25.48 9.44 56.00
C GLU A 280 -25.06 9.08 57.43
N GLN A 281 -23.76 9.17 57.72
CA GLN A 281 -23.23 8.96 59.06
C GLN A 281 -23.79 9.98 60.06
N ALA A 282 -23.84 11.27 59.70
CA ALA A 282 -24.41 12.32 60.54
C ALA A 282 -25.92 12.14 60.76
N CYS A 283 -26.67 11.73 59.74
CA CYS A 283 -28.09 11.41 59.83
C CYS A 283 -28.34 10.27 60.84
N VAL A 284 -27.59 9.17 60.75
CA VAL A 284 -27.71 8.04 61.69
C VAL A 284 -27.41 8.46 63.13
N LEU A 285 -26.40 9.31 63.35
CA LEU A 285 -26.08 9.82 64.69
C LEU A 285 -27.18 10.75 65.23
N LEU A 286 -27.74 11.62 64.38
CA LEU A 286 -28.84 12.51 64.75
C LEU A 286 -30.12 11.73 65.06
N GLU A 287 -30.45 10.71 64.27
CA GLU A 287 -31.59 9.82 64.53
C GLU A 287 -31.44 9.10 65.87
N ALA A 288 -30.23 8.63 66.20
CA ALA A 288 -29.96 8.01 67.50
C ALA A 288 -30.13 8.99 68.68
N GLU A 289 -29.69 10.25 68.54
CA GLU A 289 -29.85 11.28 69.57
C GLU A 289 -31.31 11.73 69.73
N ILE A 290 -32.06 11.85 68.63
CA ILE A 290 -33.50 12.11 68.64
C ILE A 290 -34.22 10.99 69.38
N ALA A 291 -33.96 9.72 69.02
CA ALA A 291 -34.58 8.56 69.67
C ALA A 291 -34.22 8.44 71.16
N LYS A 292 -33.07 8.97 71.59
CA LYS A 292 -32.69 9.06 73.01
C LYS A 292 -33.45 10.19 73.71
N SER A 293 -33.52 11.36 73.09
CA SER A 293 -34.24 12.52 73.63
C SER A 293 -35.74 12.27 73.76
N GLU A 294 -36.35 11.55 72.81
CA GLU A 294 -37.75 11.13 72.88
C GLU A 294 -38.00 10.18 74.07
N ARG A 295 -37.12 9.19 74.27
CA ARG A 295 -37.19 8.31 75.45
C ARG A 295 -37.05 9.06 76.78
N GLU A 296 -36.18 10.07 76.84
CA GLU A 296 -36.02 10.89 78.05
C GLU A 296 -37.27 11.74 78.36
N LYS A 297 -37.97 12.24 77.32
CA LYS A 297 -39.25 12.95 77.48
C LYS A 297 -40.36 12.03 77.98
N GLU A 298 -40.47 10.82 77.43
CA GLU A 298 -41.44 9.81 77.88
C GLU A 298 -41.23 9.39 79.35
N ILE A 299 -40.01 9.52 79.89
CA ILE A 299 -39.72 9.25 81.31
C ILE A 299 -40.10 10.45 82.21
N GLN A 300 -40.17 11.66 81.65
CA GLN A 300 -40.47 12.90 82.39
C GLN A 300 -41.96 13.27 82.42
N GLU A 301 -42.77 12.71 81.52
CA GLU A 301 -44.24 12.77 81.52
C GLU A 301 -44.86 11.63 82.35
#